data_AF-A0A9J7BXL1-F1
#
_entry.id   AF-A0A9J7BXL1-F1
#
_cell.length_a   1.000
_cell.length_b   1.000
_cell.length_c   1.000
_cell.angle_alpha   90.00
_cell.angle_beta   90.00
_cell.angle_gamma   90.00
#
_symmetry.space_group_name_H-M   'P 1'
#
loop_
_entity.id
_entity.type
_entity.pdbx_description
1 polymer ?
#
loop_
_entity_poly.entity_id
_entity_poly.type
_entity_poly.pdbx_seq_one_letter_code
_entity_poly.pdbx_strand_id
1 'polypeptide(L)'
;MSSVPPNVPPGAPPGGVPPYDPHTQWRVYREQQKAAWRAQRDSWKAQKYAWKAGVGGPYAPRVPSIVGPLILVAIGIIALLVYSGRIDAAQFWEWYGRWWPLMLIFAGLAMLGEWALDLRGKAPVRRGGNYVGLLILLAIVGVCASWTHANWNWVHTGFGDNDDFFNTLGRPQHDLDQEVLNTEVPAGSVISIENPRGDVSVTAGDTSTVQINAHEIAYANSDSEAQKIFQAEAAHVTVSGKTVLVKSAGHNNGRVNLTVIVPKSGQLALNVNRGDVTAAGLGSGVSINAGHGDVRLSDIQGSVQVHFSNDKGSISAHQIKGDLTADGRCNDLTLSEIKGKVMVNGDIFGEAHMENLTGASHLHTSVTDLQFGDLPGDLTLNDDDLRITEVKGPVRVETHSKNIDLTQIYGDTYVSDRDGNVSIAPAGPFSIEAKISSGHGDMEITLPPNASATVTGNTRNGDVLSDYPLSISGEESKSVTGKIGGGNAKIVLSADVGDLRIKKGSGFPATPPPPAVTSDDGAPPVPPNAPHLKAPKTPPPAPVTQ
;
A
#
# COMPACT_ATOMS: atom_id res chain seq x y z
N MET A 1 -3.21 44.92 -56.46
CA MET A 1 -3.99 45.71 -57.43
C MET A 1 -4.60 44.76 -58.46
N SER A 2 -5.89 44.49 -58.36
CA SER A 2 -6.78 44.28 -59.51
C SER A 2 -8.22 44.23 -58.99
N SER A 3 -8.90 45.35 -59.21
CA SER A 3 -10.30 45.60 -58.94
C SER A 3 -11.10 45.30 -60.20
N VAL A 4 -11.91 44.23 -60.20
CA VAL A 4 -13.05 44.10 -61.14
C VAL A 4 -14.15 43.25 -60.47
N PRO A 5 -15.38 43.77 -60.28
CA PRO A 5 -16.53 43.00 -59.81
C PRO A 5 -17.22 42.26 -60.98
N PRO A 6 -17.89 41.10 -60.77
CA PRO A 6 -18.70 40.47 -61.80
C PRO A 6 -20.05 41.17 -61.97
N ASN A 7 -20.43 41.36 -63.24
CA ASN A 7 -21.65 41.97 -63.78
C ASN A 7 -22.96 41.70 -63.02
N VAL A 8 -23.73 42.78 -62.84
CA VAL A 8 -25.18 42.73 -62.56
C VAL A 8 -25.94 42.75 -63.89
N PRO A 9 -26.92 41.87 -64.15
CA PRO A 9 -27.77 41.95 -65.33
C PRO A 9 -28.74 43.16 -65.25
N PRO A 10 -28.99 43.89 -66.34
CA PRO A 10 -29.91 45.03 -66.32
C PRO A 10 -31.36 44.56 -66.46
N GLY A 11 -32.22 44.84 -65.46
CA GLY A 11 -33.68 44.65 -65.62
C GLY A 11 -34.53 44.25 -64.41
N ALA A 12 -34.14 44.52 -63.16
CA ALA A 12 -35.00 44.23 -61.99
C ALA A 12 -35.61 45.52 -61.39
N PRO A 13 -36.94 45.61 -61.20
CA PRO A 13 -37.60 46.79 -60.61
C PRO A 13 -37.33 46.91 -59.09
N PRO A 14 -37.42 48.12 -58.52
CA PRO A 14 -36.96 48.41 -57.15
C PRO A 14 -37.96 47.90 -56.11
N GLY A 15 -37.75 46.67 -55.64
CA GLY A 15 -38.42 46.12 -54.46
C GLY A 15 -37.58 46.39 -53.21
N GLY A 16 -38.18 47.06 -52.21
CA GLY A 16 -37.53 47.56 -51.00
C GLY A 16 -36.64 46.56 -50.27
N VAL A 17 -35.47 47.03 -49.88
CA VAL A 17 -34.54 46.32 -48.98
C VAL A 17 -35.21 46.23 -47.59
N PRO A 18 -35.48 45.04 -47.04
CA PRO A 18 -36.01 44.92 -45.68
C PRO A 18 -34.97 45.38 -44.63
N PRO A 19 -35.40 45.73 -43.40
CA PRO A 19 -34.60 46.51 -42.46
C PRO A 19 -33.34 45.78 -42.00
N TYR A 20 -32.25 46.52 -41.88
CA TYR A 20 -30.94 46.05 -41.42
C TYR A 20 -31.00 45.62 -39.94
N ASP A 21 -31.04 44.31 -39.67
CA ASP A 21 -30.92 43.74 -38.32
C ASP A 21 -29.48 43.19 -38.08
N PRO A 22 -28.66 43.86 -37.25
CA PRO A 22 -27.28 43.46 -36.96
C PRO A 22 -27.15 42.04 -36.37
N HIS A 23 -28.17 41.55 -35.66
CA HIS A 23 -28.11 40.24 -35.00
C HIS A 23 -28.27 39.07 -35.99
N THR A 24 -28.98 39.29 -37.10
CA THR A 24 -29.11 38.27 -38.16
C THR A 24 -27.83 38.15 -38.98
N GLN A 25 -27.15 39.26 -39.30
CA GLN A 25 -25.84 39.23 -39.97
C GLN A 25 -24.80 38.48 -39.14
N TRP A 26 -24.75 38.70 -37.82
CA TRP A 26 -23.77 38.04 -36.97
C TRP A 26 -23.95 36.51 -36.93
N ARG A 27 -25.20 36.03 -36.94
CA ARG A 27 -25.51 34.59 -37.02
C ARG A 27 -25.10 34.00 -38.37
N VAL A 28 -25.44 34.66 -39.46
CA VAL A 28 -25.08 34.24 -40.83
C VAL A 28 -23.56 34.24 -41.02
N TYR A 29 -22.86 35.25 -40.49
CA TYR A 29 -21.40 35.35 -40.56
C TYR A 29 -20.72 34.23 -39.77
N ARG A 30 -21.25 33.89 -38.59
CA ARG A 30 -20.74 32.79 -37.76
C ARG A 30 -20.99 31.42 -38.42
N GLU A 31 -22.11 31.26 -39.11
CA GLU A 31 -22.40 30.04 -39.87
C GLU A 31 -21.51 29.92 -41.12
N GLN A 32 -21.26 31.02 -41.83
CA GLN A 32 -20.31 31.05 -42.94
C GLN A 32 -18.88 30.75 -42.49
N GLN A 33 -18.43 31.30 -41.35
CA GLN A 33 -17.13 30.96 -40.78
C GLN A 33 -17.04 29.48 -40.39
N LYS A 34 -18.07 28.92 -39.75
CA LYS A 34 -18.12 27.49 -39.42
C LYS A 34 -18.13 26.61 -40.67
N ALA A 35 -18.84 27.01 -41.73
CA ALA A 35 -18.87 26.30 -43.00
C ALA A 35 -17.52 26.36 -43.71
N ALA A 36 -16.87 27.53 -43.75
CA ALA A 36 -15.53 27.70 -44.30
C ALA A 36 -14.50 26.86 -43.53
N TRP A 37 -14.59 26.80 -42.21
CA TRP A 37 -13.69 25.99 -41.38
C TRP A 37 -13.89 24.49 -41.63
N ARG A 38 -15.13 24.03 -41.79
CA ARG A 38 -15.43 22.63 -42.18
C ARG A 38 -14.90 22.33 -43.58
N ALA A 39 -15.14 23.22 -44.54
CA ALA A 39 -14.65 23.08 -45.91
C ALA A 39 -13.12 23.03 -45.96
N GLN A 40 -12.43 23.84 -45.15
CA GLN A 40 -10.97 23.84 -45.06
C GLN A 40 -10.43 22.55 -44.42
N ARG A 41 -11.14 22.02 -43.42
CA ARG A 41 -10.81 20.75 -42.78
C ARG A 41 -11.05 19.56 -43.72
N ASP A 42 -12.12 19.60 -44.49
CA ASP A 42 -12.47 18.56 -45.46
C ASP A 42 -11.59 18.65 -46.71
N SER A 43 -11.18 19.84 -47.15
CA SER A 43 -10.18 20.02 -48.20
C SER A 43 -8.80 19.54 -47.74
N TRP A 44 -8.43 19.78 -46.47
CA TRP A 44 -7.19 19.24 -45.90
C TRP A 44 -7.22 17.72 -45.77
N LYS A 45 -8.35 17.15 -45.34
CA LYS A 45 -8.55 15.69 -45.36
C LYS A 45 -8.49 15.15 -46.78
N ALA A 46 -9.19 15.77 -47.73
CA ALA A 46 -9.19 15.37 -49.12
C ALA A 46 -7.79 15.49 -49.75
N GLN A 47 -7.01 16.53 -49.43
CA GLN A 47 -5.60 16.64 -49.82
C GLN A 47 -4.75 15.57 -49.16
N LYS A 48 -4.97 15.23 -47.89
CA LYS A 48 -4.27 14.14 -47.21
C LYS A 48 -4.62 12.79 -47.82
N TYR A 49 -5.87 12.54 -48.20
CA TYR A 49 -6.31 11.34 -48.90
C TYR A 49 -5.80 11.30 -50.34
N ALA A 50 -5.81 12.42 -51.05
CA ALA A 50 -5.26 12.56 -52.40
C ALA A 50 -3.73 12.45 -52.43
N TRP A 51 -3.03 12.95 -51.39
CA TRP A 51 -1.59 12.74 -51.20
C TRP A 51 -1.31 11.28 -50.85
N LYS A 52 -2.13 10.66 -49.99
CA LYS A 52 -2.02 9.22 -49.66
C LYS A 52 -2.39 8.32 -50.85
N ALA A 53 -3.23 8.78 -51.77
CA ALA A 53 -3.63 8.06 -52.98
C ALA A 53 -2.69 8.33 -54.17
N GLY A 54 -2.15 9.54 -54.30
CA GLY A 54 -1.24 9.98 -55.37
C GLY A 54 0.24 9.69 -55.09
N VAL A 55 0.62 9.55 -53.81
CA VAL A 55 1.96 9.11 -53.39
C VAL A 55 1.89 7.64 -52.98
N GLY A 56 1.72 6.77 -53.98
CA GLY A 56 1.91 5.32 -53.88
C GLY A 56 0.89 4.60 -52.98
N GLY A 57 -0.06 3.91 -53.61
CA GLY A 57 -0.97 3.01 -52.91
C GLY A 57 -0.27 1.90 -52.10
N PRO A 58 -1.02 1.00 -51.45
CA PRO A 58 -0.51 -0.07 -50.56
C PRO A 58 0.52 -1.03 -51.18
N TYR A 59 0.86 -0.85 -52.46
CA TYR A 59 1.73 -1.68 -53.27
C TYR A 59 2.97 -0.94 -53.80
N ALA A 60 3.41 0.15 -53.17
CA ALA A 60 4.79 0.60 -53.36
C ALA A 60 5.72 -0.44 -52.70
N PRO A 61 6.63 -1.11 -53.44
CA PRO A 61 7.50 -2.12 -52.85
C PRO A 61 8.36 -1.48 -51.75
N ARG A 62 8.13 -1.88 -50.50
CA ARG A 62 8.99 -1.50 -49.37
C ARG A 62 10.28 -2.28 -49.52
N VAL A 63 11.34 -1.61 -49.95
CA VAL A 63 12.65 -2.21 -49.99
C VAL A 63 13.23 -2.15 -48.57
N PRO A 64 13.53 -3.29 -47.91
CA PRO A 64 14.17 -3.28 -46.61
C PRO A 64 15.56 -2.65 -46.72
N SER A 65 15.92 -1.78 -45.78
CA SER A 65 17.27 -1.25 -45.69
C SER A 65 18.22 -2.34 -45.23
N ILE A 66 19.42 -2.40 -45.82
CA ILE A 66 20.46 -3.36 -45.45
C ILE A 66 21.17 -2.89 -44.16
N VAL A 67 21.04 -1.61 -43.81
CA VAL A 67 21.65 -0.99 -42.62
C VAL A 67 21.21 -1.68 -41.33
N GLY A 68 19.92 -1.98 -41.16
CA GLY A 68 19.41 -2.65 -39.96
C GLY A 68 20.04 -4.03 -39.70
N PRO A 69 19.97 -4.97 -40.67
CA PRO A 69 20.64 -6.27 -40.57
C PRO A 69 22.16 -6.17 -40.35
N LEU A 70 22.85 -5.23 -41.02
CA LEU A 70 24.29 -5.04 -40.82
C LEU A 70 24.63 -4.59 -39.39
N ILE A 71 23.82 -3.69 -38.81
CA ILE A 71 23.98 -3.27 -37.41
C ILE A 71 23.78 -4.47 -36.47
N LEU A 72 22.76 -5.30 -36.69
CA LEU A 72 22.51 -6.49 -35.87
C LEU A 72 23.65 -7.51 -35.96
N VAL A 73 24.20 -7.74 -37.15
CA VAL A 73 25.37 -8.62 -37.34
C VAL A 73 26.59 -8.05 -36.61
N ALA A 74 26.84 -6.75 -36.69
CA ALA A 74 27.94 -6.11 -35.97
C ALA A 74 27.78 -6.23 -34.44
N ILE A 75 26.58 -6.00 -33.92
CA ILE A 75 26.27 -6.19 -32.49
C ILE A 75 26.51 -7.66 -32.08
N GLY A 76 26.05 -8.62 -32.88
CA GLY A 76 26.23 -10.05 -32.61
C GLY A 76 27.70 -10.48 -32.58
N ILE A 77 28.53 -9.95 -33.49
CA ILE A 77 29.98 -10.23 -33.51
C ILE A 77 30.65 -9.66 -32.27
N ILE A 78 30.31 -8.42 -31.88
CA ILE A 78 30.87 -7.79 -30.67
C ILE A 78 30.46 -8.57 -29.42
N ALA A 79 29.17 -8.92 -29.29
CA ALA A 79 28.67 -9.70 -28.16
C ALA A 79 29.37 -11.06 -28.06
N LEU A 80 29.63 -11.73 -29.19
CA LEU A 80 30.37 -12.98 -29.24
C LEU A 80 31.84 -12.82 -28.84
N LEU A 81 32.49 -11.72 -29.23
CA LEU A 81 33.88 -11.42 -28.85
C LEU A 81 34.03 -11.08 -27.36
N VAL A 82 33.05 -10.37 -26.78
CA VAL A 82 33.00 -10.10 -25.33
C VAL A 82 32.72 -11.40 -24.57
N TYR A 83 31.73 -12.18 -24.99
CA TYR A 83 31.40 -13.46 -24.34
C TYR A 83 32.54 -14.49 -24.40
N SER A 84 33.27 -14.53 -25.51
CA SER A 84 34.45 -15.41 -25.66
C SER A 84 35.71 -14.91 -24.94
N GLY A 85 35.61 -13.79 -24.20
CA GLY A 85 36.73 -13.21 -23.44
C GLY A 85 37.86 -12.65 -24.31
N ARG A 86 37.63 -12.48 -25.62
CA ARG A 86 38.61 -11.90 -26.55
C ARG A 86 38.70 -10.38 -26.43
N ILE A 87 37.63 -9.76 -25.93
CA ILE A 87 37.55 -8.34 -25.62
C ILE A 87 37.06 -8.20 -24.18
N ASP A 88 37.80 -7.44 -23.38
CA ASP A 88 37.37 -7.09 -22.02
C ASP A 88 36.14 -6.17 -22.08
N ALA A 89 35.12 -6.50 -21.28
CA ALA A 89 33.85 -5.81 -21.32
C ALA A 89 33.99 -4.34 -20.88
N ALA A 90 34.81 -4.05 -19.87
CA ALA A 90 35.00 -2.70 -19.35
C ALA A 90 35.72 -1.82 -20.38
N GLN A 91 36.79 -2.33 -20.98
CA GLN A 91 37.53 -1.62 -22.05
C GLN A 91 36.65 -1.37 -23.29
N PHE A 92 35.77 -2.30 -23.64
CA PHE A 92 34.82 -2.11 -24.73
C PHE A 92 33.84 -0.96 -24.45
N TRP A 93 33.24 -0.94 -23.25
CA TRP A 93 32.29 0.10 -22.89
C TRP A 93 32.93 1.49 -22.81
N GLU A 94 34.18 1.60 -22.33
CA GLU A 94 34.96 2.84 -22.34
C GLU A 94 35.22 3.33 -23.77
N TRP A 95 35.62 2.42 -24.66
CA TRP A 95 35.83 2.74 -26.07
C TRP A 95 34.51 3.16 -26.76
N TYR A 96 33.42 2.42 -26.55
CA TYR A 96 32.12 2.71 -27.14
C TYR A 96 31.56 4.06 -26.66
N GLY A 97 31.66 4.34 -25.36
CA GLY A 97 31.27 5.62 -24.77
C GLY A 97 32.01 6.81 -25.39
N ARG A 98 33.26 6.64 -25.81
CA ARG A 98 34.01 7.72 -26.48
C ARG A 98 33.64 7.93 -27.94
N TRP A 99 33.30 6.86 -28.66
CA TRP A 99 33.23 6.86 -30.13
C TRP A 99 31.85 6.61 -30.71
N TRP A 100 30.80 6.43 -29.89
CA TRP A 100 29.42 6.26 -30.37
C TRP A 100 28.92 7.37 -31.33
N PRO A 101 29.34 8.66 -31.25
CA PRO A 101 28.91 9.66 -32.23
C PRO A 101 29.39 9.35 -33.65
N LEU A 102 30.58 8.75 -33.80
CA LEU A 102 31.10 8.32 -35.11
C LEU A 102 30.23 7.22 -35.74
N MET A 103 29.66 6.34 -34.92
CA MET A 103 28.76 5.28 -35.41
C MET A 103 27.49 5.87 -36.02
N LEU A 104 26.95 6.96 -35.45
CA LEU A 104 25.81 7.67 -36.04
C LEU A 104 26.16 8.36 -37.35
N ILE A 105 27.37 8.93 -37.46
CA ILE A 105 27.87 9.52 -38.70
C ILE A 105 27.99 8.43 -39.78
N PHE A 106 28.56 7.28 -39.45
CA PHE A 106 28.67 6.16 -40.37
C PHE A 106 27.30 5.62 -40.81
N ALA A 107 26.36 5.49 -39.88
CA ALA A 107 24.98 5.11 -40.20
C ALA A 107 24.30 6.14 -41.13
N GLY A 108 24.51 7.45 -40.89
CA GLY A 108 24.03 8.51 -41.76
C GLY A 108 24.63 8.48 -43.16
N LEU A 109 25.93 8.22 -43.29
CA LEU A 109 26.60 8.04 -44.58
C LEU A 109 26.09 6.81 -45.34
N ALA A 110 25.83 5.70 -44.63
CA ALA A 110 25.23 4.52 -45.23
C ALA A 110 23.81 4.82 -45.77
N MET A 111 23.02 5.63 -45.05
CA MET A 111 21.71 6.09 -45.52
C MET A 111 21.81 6.99 -46.76
N LEU A 112 22.79 7.90 -46.79
CA LEU A 112 23.05 8.73 -47.98
C LEU A 112 23.50 7.88 -49.18
N GLY A 113 24.26 6.81 -48.95
CA GLY A 113 24.63 5.84 -49.98
C GLY A 113 23.43 5.07 -50.54
N GLU A 114 22.55 4.57 -49.66
CA GLU A 114 21.29 3.92 -50.08
C GLU A 114 20.39 4.88 -50.86
N TRP A 115 20.27 6.13 -50.41
CA TRP A 115 19.52 7.17 -51.11
C TRP A 115 20.11 7.49 -52.49
N ALA A 116 21.44 7.59 -52.60
CA ALA A 116 22.14 7.83 -53.86
C ALA A 116 21.98 6.68 -54.87
N LEU A 117 21.84 5.44 -54.39
CA LEU A 117 21.51 4.28 -55.23
C LEU A 117 20.05 4.33 -55.71
N ASP A 118 19.13 4.75 -54.85
CA ASP A 118 17.70 4.87 -55.18
C ASP A 118 17.42 5.97 -56.21
N LEU A 119 18.20 7.05 -56.19
CA LEU A 119 18.19 8.12 -57.20
C LEU A 119 18.50 7.65 -58.62
N ARG A 120 19.18 6.50 -58.78
CA ARG A 120 19.50 5.91 -60.08
C ARG A 120 18.36 5.03 -60.62
N GLY A 121 17.33 4.76 -59.82
CA GLY A 121 16.17 3.95 -60.20
C GLY A 121 15.06 4.76 -60.88
N LYS A 122 14.31 4.13 -61.79
CA LYS A 122 13.19 4.76 -62.53
C LYS A 122 11.89 4.89 -61.74
N ALA A 123 11.83 4.40 -60.49
CA ALA A 123 10.63 4.38 -59.67
C ALA A 123 10.91 4.90 -58.24
N PRO A 124 10.01 5.70 -57.64
CA PRO A 124 10.17 6.16 -56.27
C PRO A 124 10.09 4.99 -55.28
N VAL A 125 11.19 4.72 -54.57
CA VAL A 125 11.28 3.68 -53.54
C VAL A 125 11.06 4.28 -52.15
N ARG A 126 10.25 3.63 -51.32
CA ARG A 126 10.13 3.93 -49.88
C ARG A 126 10.84 2.85 -49.08
N ARG A 127 11.98 3.18 -48.46
CA ARG A 127 12.65 2.30 -47.49
C ARG A 127 12.00 2.44 -46.10
N GLY A 128 11.79 1.32 -45.42
CA GLY A 128 11.14 1.28 -44.09
C GLY A 128 12.08 1.76 -42.98
N GLY A 129 11.59 2.67 -42.12
CA GLY A 129 12.36 3.28 -41.03
C GLY A 129 12.49 2.44 -39.75
N ASN A 130 12.32 1.12 -39.82
CA ASN A 130 12.28 0.25 -38.63
C ASN A 130 13.61 0.21 -37.85
N TYR A 131 14.73 0.65 -38.43
CA TYR A 131 16.04 0.72 -37.79
C TYR A 131 16.35 2.08 -37.15
N VAL A 132 15.51 3.10 -37.35
CA VAL A 132 15.69 4.41 -36.69
C VAL A 132 15.53 4.27 -35.18
N GLY A 133 14.59 3.42 -34.72
CA GLY A 133 14.45 3.08 -33.30
C GLY A 133 15.71 2.41 -32.73
N LEU A 134 16.38 1.56 -33.50
CA LEU A 134 17.64 0.92 -33.11
C LEU A 134 18.79 1.95 -33.02
N LEU A 135 18.86 2.93 -33.93
CA LEU A 135 19.85 4.00 -33.87
C LEU A 135 19.61 4.95 -32.69
N ILE A 136 18.34 5.25 -32.37
CA ILE A 136 17.98 6.04 -31.18
C ILE A 136 18.36 5.26 -29.92
N LEU A 137 18.05 3.96 -29.87
CA LEU A 137 18.46 3.10 -28.75
C LEU A 137 19.99 3.07 -28.60
N LEU A 138 20.74 2.87 -29.69
CA LEU A 138 22.20 2.89 -29.67
C LEU A 138 22.76 4.27 -29.28
N ALA A 139 22.10 5.37 -29.67
CA ALA A 139 22.48 6.70 -29.22
C ALA A 139 22.26 6.89 -27.71
N ILE A 140 21.12 6.43 -27.18
CA ILE A 140 20.82 6.46 -25.75
C ILE A 140 21.84 5.61 -24.98
N VAL A 141 22.11 4.38 -25.44
CA VAL A 141 23.11 3.49 -24.84
C VAL A 141 24.52 4.09 -24.94
N GLY A 142 24.85 4.74 -26.05
CA GLY A 142 26.11 5.45 -26.26
C GLY A 142 26.28 6.63 -25.31
N VAL A 143 25.24 7.45 -25.13
CA VAL A 143 25.22 8.53 -24.13
C VAL A 143 25.37 7.95 -22.73
N CYS A 144 24.65 6.88 -22.38
CA CYS A 144 24.77 6.21 -21.08
C CYS A 144 26.19 5.69 -20.83
N ALA A 145 26.81 5.04 -21.83
CA ALA A 145 28.17 4.51 -21.74
C ALA A 145 29.23 5.62 -21.67
N SER A 146 29.04 6.72 -22.40
CA SER A 146 29.92 7.90 -22.45
C SER A 146 29.92 8.69 -21.15
N TRP A 147 28.77 8.71 -20.46
CA TRP A 147 28.54 9.53 -19.26
C TRP A 147 28.79 8.77 -17.95
N THR A 148 29.35 7.56 -18.01
CA THR A 148 29.91 6.84 -16.85
C THR A 148 31.05 7.60 -16.15
N HIS A 149 31.63 8.63 -16.80
CA HIS A 149 32.67 9.49 -16.21
C HIS A 149 32.21 10.91 -15.80
N ALA A 150 30.98 11.33 -16.09
CA ALA A 150 30.52 12.70 -15.83
C ALA A 150 29.18 12.74 -15.07
N ASN A 151 29.28 12.83 -13.74
CA ASN A 151 28.27 13.33 -12.79
C ASN A 151 26.78 13.12 -13.14
N TRP A 152 26.21 12.05 -12.60
CA TRP A 152 24.79 11.70 -12.58
C TRP A 152 23.89 12.62 -11.71
N ASN A 153 24.38 13.80 -11.32
CA ASN A 153 23.71 14.65 -10.32
C ASN A 153 22.29 15.09 -10.74
N TRP A 154 22.03 15.23 -12.05
CA TRP A 154 20.74 15.76 -12.54
C TRP A 154 19.63 14.69 -12.66
N VAL A 155 20.00 13.42 -12.87
CA VAL A 155 19.05 12.28 -12.87
C VAL A 155 18.68 11.91 -11.43
N HIS A 156 19.66 11.97 -10.52
CA HIS A 156 19.43 11.87 -9.07
C HIS A 156 18.48 12.97 -8.55
N THR A 157 18.62 14.22 -9.03
CA THR A 157 17.66 15.29 -8.68
C THR A 157 16.28 15.18 -9.34
N GLY A 158 16.15 14.41 -10.43
CA GLY A 158 14.87 14.26 -11.17
C GLY A 158 14.05 13.03 -10.79
N PHE A 159 14.71 11.99 -10.28
CA PHE A 159 14.10 10.70 -9.91
C PHE A 159 14.24 10.35 -8.42
N GLY A 160 14.80 11.25 -7.61
CA GLY A 160 14.98 11.08 -6.17
C GLY A 160 16.28 10.36 -5.82
N ASP A 161 16.99 10.84 -4.80
CA ASP A 161 18.25 10.29 -4.27
C ASP A 161 18.09 8.92 -3.55
N ASN A 162 17.01 8.19 -3.83
CA ASN A 162 16.40 7.28 -2.86
C ASN A 162 16.27 5.82 -3.29
N ASP A 163 16.75 5.43 -4.49
CA ASP A 163 16.50 4.10 -5.03
C ASP A 163 17.80 3.29 -5.22
N ASP A 164 17.88 2.15 -4.52
CA ASP A 164 18.90 1.10 -4.68
C ASP A 164 18.98 0.56 -6.13
N PHE A 165 17.97 0.87 -6.96
CA PHE A 165 17.89 0.52 -8.37
C PHE A 165 19.13 0.95 -9.16
N PHE A 166 19.59 2.20 -9.01
CA PHE A 166 20.75 2.70 -9.77
C PHE A 166 22.10 2.26 -9.19
N ASN A 167 22.18 2.03 -7.87
CA ASN A 167 23.37 1.44 -7.24
C ASN A 167 23.61 0.01 -7.75
N THR A 168 22.54 -0.78 -7.86
CA THR A 168 22.55 -2.17 -8.34
C THR A 168 22.91 -2.28 -9.83
N LEU A 169 22.61 -1.25 -10.64
CA LEU A 169 22.77 -1.30 -12.10
C LEU A 169 24.18 -0.94 -12.59
N GLY A 170 25.10 -0.54 -11.70
CA GLY A 170 26.42 -0.07 -12.11
C GLY A 170 27.59 -0.29 -11.16
N ARG A 171 27.39 -0.73 -9.91
CA ARG A 171 28.48 -0.96 -8.95
C ARG A 171 28.41 -2.36 -8.35
N PRO A 172 29.54 -3.08 -8.23
CA PRO A 172 29.54 -4.35 -7.51
C PRO A 172 29.14 -4.13 -6.04
N GLN A 173 28.41 -5.11 -5.50
CA GLN A 173 28.06 -5.18 -4.09
C GLN A 173 29.22 -5.78 -3.31
N HIS A 174 29.55 -5.17 -2.18
CA HIS A 174 30.48 -5.69 -1.19
C HIS A 174 29.76 -5.81 0.15
N ASP A 175 30.15 -6.81 0.95
CA ASP A 175 29.60 -7.09 2.27
C ASP A 175 30.70 -7.21 3.33
N LEU A 176 30.35 -6.88 4.57
CA LEU A 176 31.24 -7.00 5.74
C LEU A 176 30.41 -7.30 6.99
N ASP A 177 30.81 -8.34 7.73
CA ASP A 177 30.29 -8.57 9.08
C ASP A 177 31.17 -7.85 10.10
N GLN A 178 30.56 -6.95 10.89
CA GLN A 178 31.24 -6.32 12.02
C GLN A 178 31.37 -7.32 13.17
N GLU A 179 32.48 -7.24 13.92
CA GLU A 179 32.66 -8.05 15.12
C GLU A 179 31.52 -7.80 16.12
N VAL A 180 31.01 -8.87 16.73
CA VAL A 180 29.86 -8.81 17.64
C VAL A 180 30.19 -7.89 18.81
N LEU A 181 29.46 -6.78 18.91
CA LEU A 181 29.59 -5.86 20.02
C LEU A 181 28.80 -6.40 21.20
N ASN A 182 29.50 -6.75 22.28
CA ASN A 182 28.91 -7.25 23.51
C ASN A 182 29.11 -6.22 24.62
N THR A 183 28.02 -5.59 25.09
CA THR A 183 28.07 -4.50 26.06
C THR A 183 27.24 -4.85 27.29
N GLU A 184 27.80 -4.73 28.49
CA GLU A 184 27.05 -4.89 29.73
C GLU A 184 26.09 -3.73 29.94
N VAL A 185 24.87 -4.05 30.36
CA VAL A 185 23.81 -3.06 30.51
C VAL A 185 23.17 -3.14 31.89
N PRO A 186 22.99 -2.00 32.60
CA PRO A 186 22.27 -1.98 33.87
C PRO A 186 20.84 -2.51 33.71
N ALA A 187 20.33 -3.21 34.72
CA ALA A 187 18.95 -3.70 34.71
C ALA A 187 17.94 -2.53 34.58
N GLY A 188 16.90 -2.73 33.76
CA GLY A 188 15.87 -1.72 33.49
C GLY A 188 16.36 -0.53 32.66
N SER A 189 17.38 -0.74 31.82
CA SER A 189 17.87 0.26 30.88
C SER A 189 16.91 0.53 29.73
N VAL A 190 17.04 1.71 29.13
CA VAL A 190 16.43 2.04 27.84
C VAL A 190 17.45 1.80 26.75
N ILE A 191 17.13 0.93 25.81
CA ILE A 191 17.97 0.58 24.67
C ILE A 191 17.38 1.30 23.45
N SER A 192 18.09 2.32 22.98
CA SER A 192 17.72 3.12 21.82
C SER A 192 18.56 2.67 20.63
N ILE A 193 17.91 2.20 19.57
CA ILE A 193 18.55 1.81 18.31
C ILE A 193 18.14 2.81 17.24
N GLU A 194 19.12 3.53 16.68
CA GLU A 194 18.96 4.43 15.55
C GLU A 194 19.62 3.81 14.32
N ASN A 195 18.78 3.33 13.39
CA ASN A 195 19.25 2.78 12.12
C ASN A 195 18.61 3.50 10.92
N PRO A 196 19.29 4.47 10.31
CA PRO A 196 18.76 5.19 9.16
C PRO A 196 18.49 4.32 7.93
N ARG A 197 19.28 3.26 7.69
CA ARG A 197 19.17 2.38 6.53
C ARG A 197 19.57 0.94 6.85
N GLY A 198 18.66 0.01 6.58
CA GLY A 198 18.83 -1.43 6.76
C GLY A 198 17.86 -1.99 7.78
N ASP A 199 17.72 -3.31 7.75
CA ASP A 199 16.73 -4.01 8.56
C ASP A 199 17.20 -4.10 10.02
N VAL A 200 16.26 -4.10 10.95
CA VAL A 200 16.55 -4.24 12.39
C VAL A 200 15.76 -5.43 12.92
N SER A 201 16.48 -6.44 13.40
CA SER A 201 15.92 -7.58 14.10
C SER A 201 16.32 -7.57 15.56
N VAL A 202 15.34 -7.56 16.46
CA VAL A 202 15.57 -7.55 17.91
C VAL A 202 14.90 -8.74 18.56
N THR A 203 15.66 -9.45 19.38
CA THR A 203 15.14 -10.56 20.19
C THR A 203 15.55 -10.37 21.65
N ALA A 204 14.72 -10.81 22.58
CA ALA A 204 15.11 -10.82 23.98
C ALA A 204 15.92 -12.08 24.32
N GLY A 205 17.03 -11.90 25.03
CA GLY A 205 17.83 -12.98 25.61
C GLY A 205 17.76 -13.01 27.14
N ASP A 206 18.12 -14.15 27.72
CA ASP A 206 18.35 -14.31 29.17
C ASP A 206 19.77 -13.82 29.56
N THR A 207 20.21 -12.72 28.96
CA THR A 207 21.53 -12.10 29.17
C THR A 207 21.39 -10.75 29.85
N SER A 208 22.43 -10.35 30.60
CA SER A 208 22.60 -8.98 31.12
C SER A 208 23.36 -8.06 30.17
N THR A 209 23.65 -8.54 28.96
CA THR A 209 24.37 -7.80 27.93
C THR A 209 23.50 -7.60 26.72
N VAL A 210 23.78 -6.51 25.99
CA VAL A 210 23.28 -6.29 24.64
C VAL A 210 24.33 -6.80 23.67
N GLN A 211 23.92 -7.72 22.80
CA GLN A 211 24.76 -8.26 21.72
C GLN A 211 24.27 -7.71 20.40
N ILE A 212 25.16 -7.12 19.62
CA ILE A 212 24.83 -6.53 18.32
C ILE A 212 25.72 -7.18 17.26
N ASN A 213 25.08 -7.76 16.26
CA ASN A 213 25.71 -8.21 15.03
C ASN A 213 25.25 -7.28 13.90
N ALA A 214 26.20 -6.61 13.25
CA ALA A 214 25.94 -5.70 12.15
C ALA A 214 26.49 -6.29 10.86
N HIS A 215 25.60 -6.51 9.89
CA HIS A 215 25.96 -6.92 8.53
C HIS A 215 25.85 -5.70 7.61
N GLU A 216 26.99 -5.22 7.14
CA GLU A 216 27.10 -4.02 6.33
C GLU A 216 27.13 -4.38 4.84
N ILE A 217 26.38 -3.63 4.04
CA ILE A 217 26.35 -3.79 2.58
C ILE A 217 26.69 -2.44 1.94
N ALA A 218 27.67 -2.44 1.04
CA ALA A 218 28.13 -1.24 0.34
C ALA A 218 28.18 -1.47 -1.18
N TYR A 219 27.87 -0.42 -1.94
CA TYR A 219 27.97 -0.43 -3.41
C TYR A 219 29.13 0.45 -3.87
N ALA A 220 30.22 -0.17 -4.31
CA ALA A 220 31.48 0.51 -4.61
C ALA A 220 32.17 -0.11 -5.83
N ASN A 221 33.08 0.60 -6.50
CA ASN A 221 33.80 0.05 -7.67
C ASN A 221 35.08 -0.70 -7.30
N SER A 222 35.44 -0.74 -6.02
CA SER A 222 36.62 -1.41 -5.50
C SER A 222 36.50 -1.71 -4.01
N ASP A 223 37.23 -2.72 -3.53
CA ASP A 223 37.29 -3.07 -2.10
C ASP A 223 37.76 -1.91 -1.22
N SER A 224 38.70 -1.08 -1.72
CA SER A 224 39.18 0.09 -0.96
C SER A 224 38.12 1.17 -0.80
N GLU A 225 37.20 1.32 -1.76
CA GLU A 225 36.09 2.25 -1.63
C GLU A 225 35.01 1.67 -0.72
N ALA A 226 34.70 0.38 -0.84
CA ALA A 226 33.80 -0.33 0.05
C ALA A 226 34.25 -0.20 1.51
N GLN A 227 35.54 -0.39 1.80
CA GLN A 227 36.08 -0.26 3.16
C GLN A 227 35.86 1.13 3.78
N LYS A 228 35.91 2.20 2.97
CA LYS A 228 35.63 3.56 3.47
C LYS A 228 34.16 3.74 3.80
N ILE A 229 33.27 3.13 3.01
CA ILE A 229 31.83 3.12 3.27
C ILE A 229 31.57 2.33 4.56
N PHE A 230 32.14 1.14 4.71
CA PHE A 230 31.98 0.32 5.91
C PHE A 230 32.43 1.05 7.18
N GLN A 231 33.62 1.65 7.16
CA GLN A 231 34.10 2.45 8.31
C GLN A 231 33.19 3.64 8.65
N ALA A 232 32.49 4.20 7.66
CA ALA A 232 31.56 5.30 7.87
C ALA A 232 30.17 4.83 8.34
N GLU A 233 29.77 3.61 8.01
CA GLU A 233 28.46 3.01 8.34
C GLU A 233 28.46 2.23 9.66
N ALA A 234 29.62 1.80 10.13
CA ALA A 234 29.81 0.96 11.31
C ALA A 234 28.92 1.34 12.50
N ALA A 235 28.32 0.32 13.12
CA ALA A 235 27.48 0.52 14.28
C ALA A 235 28.32 0.89 15.50
N HIS A 236 27.93 1.95 16.19
CA HIS A 236 28.56 2.43 17.41
C HIS A 236 27.62 2.29 18.62
N VAL A 237 28.17 1.82 19.74
CA VAL A 237 27.44 1.66 21.01
C VAL A 237 27.96 2.66 22.01
N THR A 238 27.06 3.46 22.58
CA THR A 238 27.37 4.42 23.66
C THR A 238 26.50 4.13 24.86
N VAL A 239 27.12 3.88 26.02
CA VAL A 239 26.42 3.68 27.29
C VAL A 239 26.50 4.98 28.10
N SER A 240 25.35 5.55 28.45
CA SER A 240 25.22 6.76 29.25
C SER A 240 24.25 6.52 30.41
N GLY A 241 24.79 6.10 31.57
CA GLY A 241 23.99 5.78 32.74
C GLY A 241 23.05 4.59 32.48
N LYS A 242 21.73 4.83 32.43
CA LYS A 242 20.70 3.82 32.15
C LYS A 242 20.28 3.73 30.69
N THR A 243 20.88 4.53 29.81
CA THR A 243 20.55 4.54 28.38
C THR A 243 21.69 3.92 27.58
N VAL A 244 21.35 2.99 26.69
CA VAL A 244 22.27 2.42 25.70
C VAL A 244 21.82 2.88 24.33
N LEU A 245 22.68 3.62 23.64
CA LEU A 245 22.44 4.06 22.27
C LEU A 245 23.25 3.21 21.30
N VAL A 246 22.57 2.53 20.38
CA VAL A 246 23.16 1.85 19.22
C VAL A 246 22.86 2.70 18.01
N LYS A 247 23.89 3.18 17.31
CA LYS A 247 23.72 4.09 16.18
C LYS A 247 24.61 3.67 15.01
N SER A 248 24.00 3.50 13.84
CA SER A 248 24.69 3.41 12.55
C SER A 248 24.59 4.74 11.80
N ALA A 249 25.39 4.90 10.75
CA ALA A 249 25.21 6.00 9.81
C ALA A 249 24.12 5.68 8.77
N GLY A 250 23.95 6.57 7.80
CA GLY A 250 22.87 6.47 6.82
C GLY A 250 23.25 7.07 5.47
N HIS A 251 24.48 6.87 5.01
CA HIS A 251 24.92 7.42 3.73
C HIS A 251 24.26 6.69 2.57
N ASN A 252 24.19 7.36 1.42
CA ASN A 252 23.43 6.85 0.28
C ASN A 252 24.03 5.60 -0.40
N ASN A 253 25.27 5.24 -0.07
CA ASN A 253 26.03 4.19 -0.75
C ASN A 253 26.18 2.91 0.10
N GLY A 254 25.54 2.86 1.26
CA GLY A 254 25.58 1.70 2.16
C GLY A 254 24.30 1.54 2.99
N ARG A 255 24.18 0.37 3.61
CA ARG A 255 23.14 0.05 4.59
C ARG A 255 23.69 -0.94 5.61
N VAL A 256 23.09 -0.95 6.80
CA VAL A 256 23.50 -1.82 7.90
C VAL A 256 22.31 -2.60 8.41
N ASN A 257 22.36 -3.92 8.28
CA ASN A 257 21.36 -4.81 8.86
C ASN A 257 21.81 -5.18 10.27
N LEU A 258 20.97 -4.85 11.26
CA LEU A 258 21.28 -5.05 12.68
C LEU A 258 20.50 -6.24 13.23
N THR A 259 21.21 -7.21 13.81
CA THR A 259 20.62 -8.25 14.65
C THR A 259 21.04 -7.99 16.10
N VAL A 260 20.08 -7.69 16.96
CA VAL A 260 20.33 -7.27 18.34
C VAL A 260 19.64 -8.18 19.33
N ILE A 261 20.39 -8.69 20.30
CA ILE A 261 19.86 -9.44 21.45
C ILE A 261 19.87 -8.50 22.65
N VAL A 262 18.70 -8.28 23.25
CA VAL A 262 18.52 -7.38 24.40
C VAL A 262 18.08 -8.13 25.65
N PRO A 263 18.43 -7.66 26.87
CA PRO A 263 17.87 -8.21 28.09
C PRO A 263 16.34 -8.06 28.15
N LYS A 264 15.61 -9.08 28.62
CA LYS A 264 14.13 -9.03 28.78
C LYS A 264 13.62 -7.84 29.60
N SER A 265 14.43 -7.37 30.57
CA SER A 265 14.10 -6.22 31.42
C SER A 265 14.34 -4.85 30.77
N GLY A 266 14.94 -4.81 29.58
CA GLY A 266 15.22 -3.55 28.88
C GLY A 266 13.99 -3.01 28.17
N GLN A 267 13.78 -1.70 28.23
CA GLN A 267 12.79 -1.03 27.38
C GLN A 267 13.43 -0.69 26.04
N LEU A 268 12.79 -1.06 24.94
CA LEU A 268 13.34 -0.87 23.60
C LEU A 268 12.72 0.36 22.92
N ALA A 269 13.58 1.20 22.33
CA ALA A 269 13.18 2.29 21.45
C ALA A 269 13.91 2.13 20.10
N LEU A 270 13.15 2.01 19.01
CA LEU A 270 13.67 1.82 17.67
C LEU A 270 13.33 3.04 16.82
N ASN A 271 14.34 3.63 16.18
CA ASN A 271 14.19 4.67 15.17
C ASN A 271 14.79 4.14 13.88
N VAL A 272 13.93 3.65 12.98
CA VAL A 272 14.35 3.03 11.73
C VAL A 272 13.74 3.81 10.58
N ASN A 273 14.57 4.47 9.78
CA ASN A 273 14.06 5.32 8.71
C ASN A 273 13.76 4.53 7.43
N ARG A 274 14.61 3.55 7.07
CA ARG A 274 14.41 2.67 5.91
C ARG A 274 14.86 1.26 6.23
N GLY A 275 13.92 0.32 6.26
CA GLY A 275 14.19 -1.09 6.51
C GLY A 275 13.07 -1.71 7.34
N ASP A 276 12.99 -3.03 7.28
CA ASP A 276 12.00 -3.78 8.03
C ASP A 276 12.42 -3.88 9.49
N VAL A 277 11.44 -3.84 10.39
CA VAL A 277 11.62 -3.99 11.83
C VAL A 277 10.99 -5.28 12.28
N THR A 278 11.78 -6.15 12.90
CA THR A 278 11.29 -7.37 13.55
C THR A 278 11.64 -7.31 15.03
N ALA A 279 10.67 -7.50 15.92
CA ALA A 279 10.91 -7.54 17.37
C ALA A 279 10.16 -8.70 18.02
N ALA A 280 10.86 -9.51 18.82
CA ALA A 280 10.30 -10.72 19.42
C ALA A 280 10.73 -10.96 20.87
N GLY A 281 9.81 -11.50 21.69
CA GLY A 281 10.09 -12.00 23.04
C GLY A 281 10.34 -10.93 24.10
N LEU A 282 9.97 -9.68 23.83
CA LEU A 282 10.32 -8.53 24.67
C LEU A 282 9.50 -8.48 25.97
N GLY A 283 10.18 -8.28 27.11
CA GLY A 283 9.54 -8.26 28.43
C GLY A 283 8.93 -6.91 28.84
N SER A 284 9.59 -5.79 28.51
CA SER A 284 9.20 -4.46 29.02
C SER A 284 8.46 -3.59 28.00
N GLY A 285 8.25 -4.09 26.78
CA GLY A 285 7.59 -3.37 25.69
C GLY A 285 8.57 -2.73 24.70
N VAL A 286 8.01 -2.06 23.69
CA VAL A 286 8.78 -1.43 22.61
C VAL A 286 8.09 -0.17 22.08
N SER A 287 8.88 0.85 21.77
CA SER A 287 8.47 2.03 21.00
C SER A 287 9.21 2.02 19.66
N ILE A 288 8.50 2.15 18.55
CA ILE A 288 9.06 2.06 17.19
C ILE A 288 8.63 3.30 16.41
N ASN A 289 9.59 4.08 15.93
CA ASN A 289 9.38 5.08 14.90
C ASN A 289 9.90 4.47 13.58
N ALA A 290 8.98 4.07 12.72
CA ALA A 290 9.28 3.49 11.41
C ALA A 290 9.05 4.54 10.32
N GLY A 291 10.09 4.85 9.54
CA GLY A 291 9.98 5.76 8.39
C GLY A 291 9.40 5.04 7.18
N HIS A 292 10.05 3.97 6.75
CA HIS A 292 9.68 3.12 5.62
C HIS A 292 10.07 1.67 5.91
N GLY A 293 9.16 0.72 5.66
CA GLY A 293 9.36 -0.71 5.86
C GLY A 293 8.24 -1.35 6.67
N ASP A 294 8.25 -2.68 6.73
CA ASP A 294 7.26 -3.44 7.48
C ASP A 294 7.67 -3.58 8.96
N VAL A 295 6.68 -3.61 9.85
CA VAL A 295 6.88 -3.85 11.28
C VAL A 295 6.25 -5.18 11.67
N ARG A 296 7.05 -6.12 12.16
CA ARG A 296 6.59 -7.43 12.64
C ARG A 296 6.93 -7.62 14.11
N LEU A 297 5.91 -7.83 14.93
CA LEU A 297 6.02 -7.92 16.39
C LEU A 297 5.45 -9.25 16.87
N SER A 298 6.16 -9.93 17.77
CA SER A 298 5.71 -11.21 18.32
C SER A 298 6.10 -11.37 19.79
N ASP A 299 5.24 -12.04 20.57
CA ASP A 299 5.49 -12.40 21.97
C ASP A 299 6.01 -11.22 22.83
N ILE A 300 5.25 -10.13 22.87
CA ILE A 300 5.61 -8.94 23.65
C ILE A 300 4.75 -8.87 24.91
N GLN A 301 5.42 -8.82 26.07
CA GLN A 301 4.76 -8.82 27.38
C GLN A 301 4.31 -7.42 27.80
N GLY A 302 5.10 -6.39 27.47
CA GLY A 302 4.81 -4.98 27.77
C GLY A 302 4.01 -4.27 26.69
N SER A 303 3.82 -2.96 26.84
CA SER A 303 3.11 -2.14 25.86
C SER A 303 3.92 -1.90 24.59
N VAL A 304 3.23 -1.75 23.48
CA VAL A 304 3.79 -1.51 22.15
C VAL A 304 3.28 -0.16 21.64
N GLN A 305 4.19 0.68 21.18
CA GLN A 305 3.88 1.91 20.47
C GLN A 305 4.58 1.90 19.11
N VAL A 306 3.83 2.07 18.03
CA VAL A 306 4.37 2.15 16.67
C VAL A 306 3.91 3.45 16.04
N HIS A 307 4.85 4.23 15.52
CA HIS A 307 4.59 5.46 14.79
C HIS A 307 5.17 5.36 13.38
N PHE A 308 4.30 5.40 12.37
CA PHE A 308 4.69 5.46 10.97
C PHE A 308 4.89 6.91 10.54
N SER A 309 6.14 7.27 10.26
CA SER A 309 6.54 8.66 9.97
C SER A 309 6.32 9.03 8.49
N ASN A 310 6.55 8.09 7.57
CA ASN A 310 6.38 8.26 6.13
C ASN A 310 5.56 7.09 5.52
N ASP A 311 5.99 6.55 4.37
CA ASP A 311 5.19 5.76 3.42
C ASP A 311 4.56 4.47 3.99
N LYS A 312 3.77 3.80 3.14
CA LYS A 312 2.83 2.69 3.43
C LYS A 312 3.49 1.36 3.90
N GLY A 313 4.20 1.36 5.02
CA GLY A 313 4.62 0.11 5.68
C GLY A 313 3.43 -0.73 6.13
N SER A 314 3.59 -2.05 6.22
CA SER A 314 2.59 -2.93 6.83
C SER A 314 2.96 -3.24 8.27
N ILE A 315 1.96 -3.45 9.13
CA ILE A 315 2.17 -3.85 10.53
C ILE A 315 1.53 -5.20 10.80
N SER A 316 2.32 -6.12 11.35
CA SER A 316 1.86 -7.40 11.86
C SER A 316 2.26 -7.52 13.33
N ALA A 317 1.29 -7.64 14.23
CA ALA A 317 1.53 -7.83 15.65
C ALA A 317 0.78 -9.05 16.17
N HIS A 318 1.53 -9.99 16.75
CA HIS A 318 1.01 -11.25 17.26
C HIS A 318 1.40 -11.45 18.73
N GLN A 319 0.49 -11.99 19.55
CA GLN A 319 0.78 -12.37 20.94
C GLN A 319 1.30 -11.20 21.79
N ILE A 320 0.50 -10.14 21.89
CA ILE A 320 0.85 -8.95 22.68
C ILE A 320 0.03 -8.96 23.97
N LYS A 321 0.70 -9.04 25.13
CA LYS A 321 -0.01 -9.01 26.43
C LYS A 321 -0.33 -7.60 26.91
N GLY A 322 0.52 -6.62 26.57
CA GLY A 322 0.31 -5.22 26.88
C GLY A 322 -0.63 -4.52 25.89
N ASP A 323 -0.79 -3.20 26.07
CA ASP A 323 -1.55 -2.35 25.15
C ASP A 323 -0.77 -2.12 23.85
N LEU A 324 -1.46 -2.05 22.72
CA LEU A 324 -0.91 -1.71 21.41
C LEU A 324 -1.47 -0.37 20.95
N THR A 325 -0.57 0.56 20.62
CA THR A 325 -0.92 1.80 19.92
C THR A 325 -0.16 1.89 18.62
N ALA A 326 -0.87 2.13 17.51
CA ALA A 326 -0.29 2.34 16.20
C ALA A 326 -0.82 3.65 15.62
N ASP A 327 0.09 4.57 15.32
CA ASP A 327 -0.23 5.89 14.76
C ASP A 327 0.44 6.07 13.39
N GLY A 328 -0.27 6.71 12.47
CA GLY A 328 0.25 7.07 11.14
C GLY A 328 -0.47 6.34 10.02
N ARG A 329 0.20 6.14 8.89
CA ARG A 329 -0.40 5.52 7.71
C ARG A 329 0.25 4.17 7.43
N CYS A 330 -0.55 3.14 7.19
CA CYS A 330 -0.07 1.81 6.84
C CYS A 330 -0.75 1.28 5.57
N ASN A 331 -0.11 0.32 4.90
CA ASN A 331 -0.77 -0.43 3.84
C ASN A 331 -1.73 -1.44 4.47
N ASP A 332 -1.17 -2.49 5.08
CA ASP A 332 -1.95 -3.56 5.70
C ASP A 332 -1.72 -3.58 7.22
N LEU A 333 -2.76 -3.96 7.96
CA LEU A 333 -2.76 -4.10 9.41
C LEU A 333 -3.21 -5.51 9.76
N THR A 334 -2.36 -6.28 10.44
CA THR A 334 -2.69 -7.62 10.93
C THR A 334 -2.42 -7.71 12.42
N LEU A 335 -3.48 -7.85 13.22
CA LEU A 335 -3.40 -7.96 14.67
C LEU A 335 -3.99 -9.28 15.14
N SER A 336 -3.24 -10.05 15.93
CA SER A 336 -3.75 -11.30 16.48
C SER A 336 -3.29 -11.57 17.91
N GLU A 337 -4.18 -12.14 18.71
CA GLU A 337 -3.92 -12.55 20.10
C GLU A 337 -3.40 -11.39 20.98
N ILE A 338 -4.12 -10.26 20.98
CA ILE A 338 -3.78 -9.10 21.82
C ILE A 338 -4.68 -9.05 23.06
N LYS A 339 -4.06 -9.02 24.24
CA LYS A 339 -4.78 -9.01 25.52
C LYS A 339 -5.04 -7.61 26.05
N GLY A 340 -4.15 -6.66 25.76
CA GLY A 340 -4.32 -5.26 26.13
C GLY A 340 -5.25 -4.51 25.19
N LYS A 341 -5.40 -3.22 25.43
CA LYS A 341 -6.20 -2.33 24.57
C LYS A 341 -5.50 -2.12 23.23
N VAL A 342 -6.28 -1.95 22.17
CA VAL A 342 -5.77 -1.64 20.83
C VAL A 342 -6.27 -0.25 20.44
N MET A 343 -5.34 0.65 20.07
CA MET A 343 -5.68 1.95 19.52
C MET A 343 -4.92 2.15 18.22
N VAL A 344 -5.64 2.32 17.13
CA VAL A 344 -5.08 2.55 15.79
C VAL A 344 -5.58 3.88 15.28
N ASN A 345 -4.68 4.85 15.09
CA ASN A 345 -5.01 6.17 14.59
C ASN A 345 -4.30 6.45 13.26
N GLY A 346 -5.08 6.61 12.21
CA GLY A 346 -4.62 7.03 10.89
C GLY A 346 -5.16 6.13 9.78
N ASP A 347 -4.69 6.36 8.56
CA ASP A 347 -5.27 5.75 7.37
C ASP A 347 -4.64 4.38 7.07
N ILE A 348 -5.51 3.42 6.75
CA ILE A 348 -5.15 2.08 6.28
C ILE A 348 -5.54 2.03 4.79
N PHE A 349 -4.57 1.80 3.92
CA PHE A 349 -4.79 1.83 2.46
C PHE A 349 -5.10 0.46 1.85
N GLY A 350 -4.78 -0.61 2.55
CA GLY A 350 -5.05 -1.99 2.18
C GLY A 350 -6.02 -2.63 3.17
N GLU A 351 -5.73 -3.85 3.59
CA GLU A 351 -6.61 -4.64 4.45
C GLU A 351 -6.22 -4.50 5.93
N ALA A 352 -7.24 -4.34 6.77
CA ALA A 352 -7.12 -4.50 8.22
C ALA A 352 -7.78 -5.81 8.65
N HIS A 353 -6.96 -6.74 9.12
CA HIS A 353 -7.37 -8.01 9.69
C HIS A 353 -7.06 -8.05 11.19
N MET A 354 -8.06 -8.39 12.00
CA MET A 354 -7.90 -8.53 13.45
C MET A 354 -8.58 -9.79 13.94
N GLU A 355 -7.94 -10.51 14.87
CA GLU A 355 -8.52 -11.71 15.48
C GLU A 355 -8.09 -11.87 16.94
N ASN A 356 -8.95 -12.47 17.77
CA ASN A 356 -8.64 -12.81 19.16
C ASN A 356 -8.12 -11.61 19.99
N LEU A 357 -8.82 -10.48 19.97
CA LEU A 357 -8.49 -9.27 20.73
C LEU A 357 -9.35 -9.17 21.99
N THR A 358 -8.76 -9.31 23.18
CA THR A 358 -9.52 -9.32 24.44
C THR A 358 -9.77 -7.93 25.04
N GLY A 359 -8.93 -6.95 24.69
CA GLY A 359 -9.05 -5.58 25.18
C GLY A 359 -9.91 -4.69 24.28
N ALA A 360 -10.52 -3.68 24.89
CA ALA A 360 -11.25 -2.65 24.15
C ALA A 360 -10.39 -2.07 23.03
N SER A 361 -10.98 -1.99 21.85
CA SER A 361 -10.28 -1.66 20.62
C SER A 361 -10.94 -0.47 19.93
N HIS A 362 -10.12 0.48 19.47
CA HIS A 362 -10.55 1.65 18.71
C HIS A 362 -9.67 1.80 17.47
N LEU A 363 -10.31 1.80 16.32
CA LEU A 363 -9.70 2.08 15.02
C LEU A 363 -10.32 3.36 14.49
N HIS A 364 -9.49 4.36 14.23
CA HIS A 364 -9.88 5.67 13.72
C HIS A 364 -9.12 5.99 12.44
N THR A 365 -9.83 5.98 11.31
CA THR A 365 -9.33 6.41 9.99
C THR A 365 -10.09 7.64 9.51
N SER A 366 -9.65 8.23 8.38
CA SER A 366 -10.41 9.32 7.75
C SER A 366 -11.82 8.92 7.29
N VAL A 367 -12.09 7.63 7.09
CA VAL A 367 -13.35 7.15 6.51
C VAL A 367 -14.18 6.34 7.51
N THR A 368 -13.55 5.75 8.53
CA THR A 368 -14.17 4.80 9.45
C THR A 368 -13.69 5.03 10.88
N ASP A 369 -14.63 5.23 11.80
CA ASP A 369 -14.42 5.12 13.26
C ASP A 369 -15.11 3.84 13.74
N LEU A 370 -14.32 2.93 14.30
CA LEU A 370 -14.77 1.62 14.74
C LEU A 370 -14.30 1.37 16.17
N GLN A 371 -15.25 1.11 17.07
CA GLN A 371 -14.99 0.76 18.46
C GLN A 371 -15.68 -0.55 18.79
N PHE A 372 -14.96 -1.46 19.45
CA PHE A 372 -15.50 -2.73 19.92
C PHE A 372 -14.85 -3.16 21.24
N GLY A 373 -15.53 -4.04 21.97
CA GLY A 373 -15.08 -4.59 23.25
C GLY A 373 -14.03 -5.69 23.09
N ASP A 374 -14.48 -6.93 23.17
CA ASP A 374 -13.69 -8.16 22.99
C ASP A 374 -14.07 -8.81 21.65
N LEU A 375 -13.08 -9.10 20.82
CA LEU A 375 -13.19 -9.75 19.52
C LEU A 375 -12.57 -11.15 19.60
N PRO A 376 -13.29 -12.15 20.13
CA PRO A 376 -12.86 -13.54 20.08
C PRO A 376 -12.88 -14.12 18.66
N GLY A 377 -13.70 -13.58 17.76
CA GLY A 377 -13.71 -13.96 16.35
C GLY A 377 -12.72 -13.14 15.53
N ASP A 378 -13.15 -12.76 14.34
CA ASP A 378 -12.37 -12.05 13.35
C ASP A 378 -13.06 -10.76 12.88
N LEU A 379 -12.24 -9.84 12.39
CA LEU A 379 -12.64 -8.59 11.77
C LEU A 379 -11.81 -8.41 10.51
N THR A 380 -12.49 -8.14 9.40
CA THR A 380 -11.86 -7.73 8.14
C THR A 380 -12.44 -6.39 7.71
N LEU A 381 -11.56 -5.44 7.45
CA LEU A 381 -11.91 -4.11 6.99
C LEU A 381 -11.08 -3.81 5.74
N ASN A 382 -11.79 -3.65 4.62
CA ASN A 382 -11.24 -3.28 3.32
C ASN A 382 -11.87 -1.97 2.85
N ASP A 383 -11.51 -1.49 1.66
CA ASP A 383 -12.07 -0.26 1.07
C ASP A 383 -13.60 -0.26 0.98
N ASP A 384 -14.19 -1.39 0.56
CA ASP A 384 -15.63 -1.50 0.29
C ASP A 384 -16.43 -2.20 1.39
N ASP A 385 -15.80 -3.05 2.19
CA ASP A 385 -16.49 -3.95 3.12
C ASP A 385 -15.92 -3.82 4.54
N LEU A 386 -16.80 -3.93 5.53
CA LEU A 386 -16.46 -4.18 6.93
C LEU A 386 -17.22 -5.43 7.37
N ARG A 387 -16.50 -6.50 7.66
CA ARG A 387 -17.07 -7.72 8.25
C ARG A 387 -16.53 -7.90 9.65
N ILE A 388 -17.43 -8.15 10.59
CA ILE A 388 -17.07 -8.49 11.96
C ILE A 388 -17.86 -9.72 12.40
N THR A 389 -17.13 -10.73 12.88
CA THR A 389 -17.68 -11.99 13.35
C THR A 389 -17.35 -12.15 14.83
N GLU A 390 -18.35 -12.47 15.64
CA GLU A 390 -18.21 -12.77 17.06
C GLU A 390 -17.52 -11.66 17.90
N VAL A 391 -18.31 -10.67 18.33
CA VAL A 391 -17.86 -9.64 19.28
C VAL A 391 -18.64 -9.73 20.59
N LYS A 392 -17.95 -9.55 21.70
CA LYS A 392 -18.53 -9.44 23.04
C LYS A 392 -18.38 -8.02 23.57
N GLY A 393 -19.49 -7.43 23.99
CA GLY A 393 -19.55 -6.03 24.43
C GLY A 393 -20.08 -5.09 23.35
N PRO A 394 -20.05 -3.77 23.62
CA PRO A 394 -20.62 -2.78 22.70
C PRO A 394 -19.80 -2.65 21.42
N VAL A 395 -20.49 -2.41 20.30
CA VAL A 395 -19.91 -2.12 19.00
C VAL A 395 -20.44 -0.77 18.51
N ARG A 396 -19.53 0.13 18.11
CA ARG A 396 -19.86 1.40 17.46
C ARG A 396 -19.14 1.46 16.13
N VAL A 397 -19.88 1.61 15.04
CA VAL A 397 -19.35 1.76 13.69
C VAL A 397 -19.88 3.06 13.10
N GLU A 398 -18.98 3.95 12.70
CA GLU A 398 -19.28 5.12 11.89
C GLU A 398 -18.44 5.06 10.62
N THR A 399 -19.06 5.01 9.46
CA THR A 399 -18.35 4.94 8.18
C THR A 399 -19.08 5.72 7.10
N HIS A 400 -18.41 5.97 5.97
CA HIS A 400 -18.99 6.68 4.85
C HIS A 400 -19.66 5.70 3.88
N SER A 401 -18.91 4.79 3.27
CA SER A 401 -19.43 3.99 2.16
C SER A 401 -18.90 2.57 2.22
N LYS A 402 -19.30 1.80 3.23
CA LYS A 402 -18.92 0.38 3.34
C LYS A 402 -20.14 -0.51 3.45
N ASN A 403 -20.09 -1.70 2.84
CA ASN A 403 -21.02 -2.77 3.16
C ASN A 403 -20.60 -3.35 4.51
N ILE A 404 -21.48 -3.21 5.49
CA ILE A 404 -21.24 -3.63 6.87
C ILE A 404 -21.97 -4.95 7.10
N ASP A 405 -21.23 -5.98 7.49
CA ASP A 405 -21.79 -7.26 7.92
C ASP A 405 -21.32 -7.58 9.34
N LEU A 406 -22.24 -7.50 10.30
CA LEU A 406 -21.98 -7.78 11.71
C LEU A 406 -22.71 -9.05 12.11
N THR A 407 -21.94 -10.11 12.36
CA THR A 407 -22.51 -11.42 12.72
C THR A 407 -22.07 -11.84 14.12
N GLN A 408 -23.01 -12.45 14.85
CA GLN A 408 -22.78 -12.94 16.22
C GLN A 408 -22.32 -11.85 17.21
N ILE A 409 -22.96 -10.69 17.16
CA ILE A 409 -22.65 -9.58 18.09
C ILE A 409 -23.39 -9.76 19.41
N TYR A 410 -22.64 -9.88 20.50
CA TYR A 410 -23.14 -10.01 21.88
C TYR A 410 -23.02 -8.68 22.63
N GLY A 411 -23.93 -7.75 22.33
CA GLY A 411 -23.98 -6.46 23.01
C GLY A 411 -24.75 -5.38 22.25
N ASP A 412 -24.64 -4.15 22.75
CA ASP A 412 -25.24 -2.99 22.11
C ASP A 412 -24.49 -2.65 20.82
N THR A 413 -25.22 -2.45 19.72
CA THR A 413 -24.67 -2.19 18.39
C THR A 413 -25.18 -0.85 17.89
N TYR A 414 -24.26 0.07 17.59
CA TYR A 414 -24.53 1.33 16.92
C TYR A 414 -23.84 1.33 15.56
N VAL A 415 -24.60 1.56 14.49
CA VAL A 415 -24.07 1.69 13.13
C VAL A 415 -24.59 2.98 12.50
N SER A 416 -23.69 3.82 12.01
CA SER A 416 -24.02 4.96 11.17
C SER A 416 -23.20 4.89 9.89
N ASP A 417 -23.88 4.70 8.76
CA ASP A 417 -23.26 4.71 7.44
C ASP A 417 -23.93 5.75 6.52
N ARG A 418 -23.24 6.12 5.43
CA ARG A 418 -23.81 6.99 4.41
C ARG A 418 -24.50 6.14 3.35
N ASP A 419 -23.73 5.40 2.55
CA ASP A 419 -24.14 4.88 1.23
C ASP A 419 -24.21 3.34 1.12
N GLY A 420 -23.63 2.58 2.04
CA GLY A 420 -23.47 1.13 1.99
C GLY A 420 -24.60 0.33 2.63
N ASN A 421 -24.61 -0.97 2.34
CA ASN A 421 -25.59 -1.90 2.91
C ASN A 421 -25.20 -2.27 4.34
N VAL A 422 -26.20 -2.47 5.21
CA VAL A 422 -25.97 -2.84 6.62
C VAL A 422 -26.70 -4.13 6.95
N SER A 423 -25.95 -5.19 7.25
CA SER A 423 -26.42 -6.48 7.74
C SER A 423 -26.01 -6.64 9.21
N ILE A 424 -26.99 -6.87 10.10
CA ILE A 424 -26.73 -7.08 11.53
C ILE A 424 -27.45 -8.35 11.99
N ALA A 425 -26.69 -9.29 12.53
CA ALA A 425 -27.17 -10.54 13.09
C ALA A 425 -26.67 -10.70 14.53
N PRO A 426 -27.39 -10.16 15.54
CA PRO A 426 -26.99 -10.23 16.93
C PRO A 426 -27.06 -11.67 17.48
N ALA A 427 -26.26 -11.94 18.51
CA ALA A 427 -26.34 -13.16 19.30
C ALA A 427 -26.44 -12.81 20.79
N GLY A 428 -27.30 -13.50 21.54
CA GLY A 428 -27.49 -13.20 22.98
C GLY A 428 -28.26 -11.89 23.25
N PRO A 429 -27.96 -11.17 24.35
CA PRO A 429 -28.56 -9.87 24.65
C PRO A 429 -28.08 -8.79 23.68
N PHE A 430 -28.99 -7.97 23.15
CA PHE A 430 -28.68 -6.94 22.17
C PHE A 430 -29.53 -5.69 22.34
N SER A 431 -29.00 -4.56 21.90
CA SER A 431 -29.75 -3.37 21.49
C SER A 431 -29.15 -2.90 20.17
N ILE A 432 -29.97 -2.44 19.23
CA ILE A 432 -29.48 -2.05 17.90
C ILE A 432 -29.99 -0.64 17.57
N GLU A 433 -29.07 0.23 17.21
CA GLU A 433 -29.37 1.51 16.57
C GLU A 433 -28.59 1.59 15.26
N ALA A 434 -29.29 1.62 14.14
CA ALA A 434 -28.68 1.65 12.82
C ALA A 434 -29.27 2.79 11.99
N LYS A 435 -28.40 3.58 11.37
CA LYS A 435 -28.75 4.75 10.56
C LYS A 435 -28.00 4.73 9.24
N ILE A 436 -28.73 4.85 8.14
CA ILE A 436 -28.18 5.06 6.79
C ILE A 436 -28.64 6.44 6.32
N SER A 437 -27.70 7.33 6.05
CA SER A 437 -28.00 8.76 5.84
C SER A 437 -28.13 9.19 4.38
N SER A 438 -27.69 8.40 3.41
CA SER A 438 -27.86 8.69 1.98
C SER A 438 -28.57 7.56 1.22
N GLY A 439 -28.41 7.59 -0.10
CA GLY A 439 -29.46 7.26 -1.06
C GLY A 439 -29.54 5.82 -1.58
N HIS A 440 -28.65 4.90 -1.16
CA HIS A 440 -28.43 3.66 -1.94
C HIS A 440 -28.16 2.38 -1.12
N GLY A 441 -28.40 2.36 0.20
CA GLY A 441 -28.09 1.20 1.06
C GLY A 441 -29.31 0.52 1.66
N ASP A 442 -29.43 -0.80 1.51
CA ASP A 442 -30.44 -1.61 2.20
C ASP A 442 -29.98 -1.93 3.63
N MET A 443 -30.94 -2.03 4.55
CA MET A 443 -30.69 -2.45 5.93
C MET A 443 -31.40 -3.76 6.22
N GLU A 444 -30.62 -4.77 6.60
CA GLU A 444 -31.10 -6.09 6.97
C GLU A 444 -30.73 -6.41 8.41
N ILE A 445 -31.73 -6.79 9.21
CA ILE A 445 -31.52 -7.30 10.56
C ILE A 445 -32.07 -8.70 10.66
N THR A 446 -31.21 -9.65 11.00
CA THR A 446 -31.57 -11.05 11.19
C THR A 446 -31.65 -11.37 12.68
N LEU A 447 -32.87 -11.38 13.21
CA LEU A 447 -33.12 -11.62 14.64
C LEU A 447 -33.31 -13.11 14.93
N PRO A 448 -32.84 -13.61 16.10
CA PRO A 448 -33.08 -14.99 16.50
C PRO A 448 -34.59 -15.26 16.70
N PRO A 449 -35.08 -16.50 16.52
CA PRO A 449 -36.51 -16.81 16.47
C PRO A 449 -37.24 -16.55 17.79
N ASN A 450 -36.50 -16.48 18.90
CA ASN A 450 -36.93 -16.16 20.25
C ASN A 450 -36.58 -14.72 20.68
N ALA A 451 -36.32 -13.82 19.72
CA ALA A 451 -36.02 -12.42 19.99
C ALA A 451 -37.10 -11.73 20.83
N SER A 452 -36.67 -10.80 21.68
CA SER A 452 -37.53 -10.01 22.55
C SER A 452 -37.12 -8.54 22.42
N ALA A 453 -37.78 -7.81 21.52
CA ALA A 453 -37.36 -6.45 21.14
C ALA A 453 -38.54 -5.53 20.84
N THR A 454 -38.41 -4.26 21.19
CA THR A 454 -39.27 -3.18 20.71
C THR A 454 -38.63 -2.55 19.49
N VAL A 455 -39.34 -2.57 18.37
CA VAL A 455 -38.84 -2.13 17.07
C VAL A 455 -39.47 -0.80 16.69
N THR A 456 -38.64 0.14 16.25
CA THR A 456 -39.06 1.37 15.59
C THR A 456 -38.17 1.58 14.37
N GLY A 457 -38.77 1.63 13.19
CA GLY A 457 -38.07 1.79 11.93
C GLY A 457 -38.75 2.79 11.01
N ASN A 458 -37.97 3.57 10.25
CA ASN A 458 -38.47 4.42 9.19
C ASN A 458 -37.55 4.42 7.97
N THR A 459 -38.15 4.48 6.78
CA THR A 459 -37.47 4.76 5.51
C THR A 459 -38.21 5.88 4.79
N ARG A 460 -37.49 6.80 4.15
CA ARG A 460 -38.14 7.88 3.37
C ARG A 460 -38.46 7.43 1.95
N ASN A 461 -37.60 6.61 1.33
CA ASN A 461 -37.82 6.04 0.01
C ASN A 461 -37.34 4.57 -0.03
N GLY A 462 -38.29 3.64 0.10
CA GLY A 462 -38.05 2.20 0.14
C GLY A 462 -39.21 1.50 0.85
N ASP A 463 -39.18 0.17 0.88
CA ASP A 463 -40.20 -0.63 1.52
C ASP A 463 -39.71 -1.21 2.85
N VAL A 464 -40.63 -1.35 3.82
CA VAL A 464 -40.35 -2.08 5.06
C VAL A 464 -40.95 -3.48 4.99
N LEU A 465 -40.11 -4.50 5.11
CA LEU A 465 -40.49 -5.91 5.14
C LEU A 465 -40.13 -6.53 6.49
N SER A 466 -41.04 -7.33 7.05
CA SER A 466 -40.77 -8.07 8.28
C SER A 466 -41.38 -9.47 8.26
N ASP A 467 -40.58 -10.44 8.70
CA ASP A 467 -41.04 -11.81 8.98
C ASP A 467 -41.80 -11.90 10.32
N TYR A 468 -41.75 -10.84 11.13
CA TYR A 468 -42.45 -10.74 12.40
C TYR A 468 -43.78 -9.99 12.22
N PRO A 469 -44.81 -10.31 13.03
CA PRO A 469 -46.11 -9.64 12.97
C PRO A 469 -46.04 -8.22 13.57
N LEU A 470 -45.34 -7.30 12.90
CA LEU A 470 -45.17 -5.90 13.28
C LEU A 470 -46.22 -5.01 12.60
N SER A 471 -46.54 -3.88 13.22
CA SER A 471 -47.45 -2.89 12.63
C SER A 471 -46.66 -2.01 11.65
N ILE A 472 -46.84 -2.29 10.36
CA ILE A 472 -46.28 -1.48 9.28
C ILE A 472 -47.32 -0.42 8.88
N SER A 473 -46.91 0.84 8.87
CA SER A 473 -47.77 2.00 8.63
C SER A 473 -47.08 3.04 7.73
N GLY A 474 -47.83 4.04 7.29
CA GLY A 474 -47.35 5.08 6.38
C GLY A 474 -47.80 4.85 4.94
N GLU A 475 -47.82 5.94 4.15
CA GLU A 475 -48.09 5.86 2.71
C GLU A 475 -46.98 5.01 2.07
N GLU A 476 -47.37 3.90 1.42
CA GLU A 476 -46.45 2.91 0.84
C GLU A 476 -45.55 2.18 1.88
N SER A 477 -46.04 1.87 3.09
CA SER A 477 -45.34 0.96 4.03
C SER A 477 -43.97 1.45 4.55
N LYS A 478 -43.82 2.76 4.73
CA LYS A 478 -42.55 3.46 5.06
C LYS A 478 -42.11 3.43 6.53
N SER A 479 -42.97 2.99 7.44
CA SER A 479 -42.66 2.95 8.88
C SER A 479 -43.07 1.63 9.51
N VAL A 480 -42.29 1.17 10.48
CA VAL A 480 -42.61 -0.02 11.27
C VAL A 480 -42.51 0.29 12.75
N THR A 481 -43.53 -0.08 13.49
CA THR A 481 -43.52 -0.04 14.95
C THR A 481 -44.13 -1.32 15.50
N GLY A 482 -43.60 -1.78 16.62
CA GLY A 482 -44.19 -2.93 17.29
C GLY A 482 -43.26 -3.60 18.27
N LYS A 483 -43.78 -4.67 18.85
CA LYS A 483 -43.11 -5.43 19.89
C LYS A 483 -42.99 -6.88 19.44
N ILE A 484 -41.78 -7.39 19.45
CA ILE A 484 -41.45 -8.80 19.26
C ILE A 484 -41.27 -9.42 20.64
N GLY A 485 -42.02 -10.48 20.96
CA GLY A 485 -41.93 -11.18 22.23
C GLY A 485 -42.14 -10.27 23.45
N GLY A 486 -41.20 -10.31 24.40
CA GLY A 486 -41.25 -9.54 25.66
C GLY A 486 -40.84 -8.06 25.55
N GLY A 487 -40.22 -7.64 24.43
CA GLY A 487 -39.78 -6.27 24.17
C GLY A 487 -38.63 -5.76 25.03
N ASN A 488 -37.71 -6.64 25.43
CA ASN A 488 -36.61 -6.31 26.36
C ASN A 488 -35.49 -5.49 25.72
N ALA A 489 -35.21 -5.74 24.45
CA ALA A 489 -34.24 -5.01 23.63
C ALA A 489 -34.87 -3.82 22.91
N LYS A 490 -34.07 -2.81 22.57
CA LYS A 490 -34.50 -1.69 21.72
C LYS A 490 -33.85 -1.82 20.34
N ILE A 491 -34.65 -1.72 19.28
CA ILE A 491 -34.19 -1.67 17.89
C ILE A 491 -34.70 -0.38 17.26
N VAL A 492 -33.79 0.48 16.82
CA VAL A 492 -34.08 1.75 16.13
C VAL A 492 -33.41 1.75 14.77
N LEU A 493 -34.20 1.84 13.70
CA LEU A 493 -33.73 1.82 12.32
C LEU A 493 -34.15 3.08 11.59
N SER A 494 -33.23 3.69 10.85
CA SER A 494 -33.54 4.85 10.03
C SER A 494 -32.74 4.80 8.74
N ALA A 495 -33.43 4.90 7.60
CA ALA A 495 -32.82 5.01 6.28
C ALA A 495 -33.45 6.19 5.51
N ASP A 496 -32.65 6.93 4.75
CA ASP A 496 -33.20 7.95 3.83
C ASP A 496 -33.71 7.27 2.53
N VAL A 497 -32.91 6.39 1.93
CA VAL A 497 -33.33 5.59 0.78
C VAL A 497 -32.77 4.18 0.91
N GLY A 498 -33.64 3.19 0.75
CA GLY A 498 -33.31 1.77 0.90
C GLY A 498 -34.41 1.00 1.61
N ASP A 499 -34.44 -0.31 1.38
CA ASP A 499 -35.38 -1.21 2.04
C ASP A 499 -34.93 -1.49 3.48
N LEU A 500 -35.90 -1.58 4.39
CA LEU A 500 -35.68 -2.10 5.74
C LEU A 500 -36.22 -3.52 5.83
N ARG A 501 -35.35 -4.51 6.07
CA ARG A 501 -35.72 -5.91 6.16
C ARG A 501 -35.44 -6.46 7.55
N ILE A 502 -36.49 -6.93 8.22
CA ILE A 502 -36.39 -7.58 9.54
C ILE A 502 -36.70 -9.06 9.36
N LYS A 503 -35.66 -9.88 9.32
CA LYS A 503 -35.75 -11.32 9.07
C LYS A 503 -35.75 -12.13 10.35
N LYS A 504 -36.42 -13.28 10.29
CA LYS A 504 -36.35 -14.31 11.32
C LYS A 504 -35.25 -15.31 10.98
N GLY A 505 -34.13 -15.24 11.70
CA GLY A 505 -33.00 -16.16 11.54
C GLY A 505 -33.24 -17.53 12.18
N SER A 506 -32.35 -18.49 11.90
CA SER A 506 -32.33 -19.82 12.52
C SER A 506 -31.91 -19.81 14.00
N GLY A 507 -31.48 -18.65 14.52
CA GLY A 507 -30.95 -18.48 15.87
C GLY A 507 -29.50 -18.97 15.95
N PHE A 508 -28.64 -18.18 16.60
CA PHE A 508 -27.34 -18.67 17.03
C PHE A 508 -27.54 -19.40 18.37
N PRO A 509 -26.87 -20.55 18.58
CA PRO A 509 -26.89 -21.20 19.89
C PRO A 509 -26.47 -20.18 20.95
N ALA A 510 -27.15 -20.19 22.10
CA ALA A 510 -26.72 -19.37 23.23
C ALA A 510 -25.24 -19.63 23.50
N THR A 511 -24.48 -18.57 23.79
CA THR A 511 -23.07 -18.66 24.20
C THR A 511 -22.98 -19.78 25.25
N PRO A 512 -22.13 -20.80 25.07
CA PRO A 512 -22.02 -21.87 26.05
C PRO A 512 -21.76 -21.24 27.41
N PRO A 513 -22.48 -21.66 28.47
CA PRO A 513 -22.23 -21.14 29.80
C PRO A 513 -20.74 -21.30 30.09
N PRO A 514 -20.10 -20.30 30.76
CA PRO A 514 -18.74 -20.48 31.26
C PRO A 514 -18.69 -21.83 31.96
N PRO A 515 -17.65 -22.66 31.75
CA PRO A 515 -17.56 -23.96 32.40
C PRO A 515 -17.87 -23.73 33.88
N ALA A 516 -18.91 -24.41 34.36
CA ALA A 516 -19.34 -24.26 35.73
C ALA A 516 -18.10 -24.52 36.59
N VAL A 517 -17.65 -23.49 37.30
CA VAL A 517 -16.82 -23.69 38.48
C VAL A 517 -17.67 -24.53 39.40
N THR A 518 -17.48 -25.84 39.30
CA THR A 518 -17.88 -26.77 40.32
C THR A 518 -17.09 -26.34 41.55
N SER A 519 -17.76 -25.61 42.44
CA SER A 519 -17.40 -25.58 43.84
C SER A 519 -17.65 -26.99 44.38
N ASP A 520 -16.76 -27.92 44.02
CA ASP A 520 -16.68 -29.22 44.66
C ASP A 520 -15.65 -29.07 45.78
N ASP A 521 -16.16 -28.80 46.98
CA ASP A 521 -15.48 -29.17 48.22
C ASP A 521 -15.36 -30.70 48.25
N GLY A 522 -14.41 -31.22 47.47
CA GLY A 522 -14.14 -32.64 47.29
C GLY A 522 -12.64 -32.84 47.21
N ALA A 523 -12.09 -33.48 48.23
CA ALA A 523 -10.68 -33.80 48.38
C ALA A 523 -10.05 -34.38 47.09
N PRO A 524 -8.76 -34.08 46.80
CA PRO A 524 -8.12 -34.59 45.59
C PRO A 524 -8.03 -36.13 45.61
N PRO A 525 -8.25 -36.82 44.47
CA PRO A 525 -8.03 -38.25 44.39
C PRO A 525 -6.53 -38.54 44.51
N VAL A 526 -6.20 -39.47 45.39
CA VAL A 526 -4.85 -39.99 45.61
C VAL A 526 -4.33 -40.65 44.32
N PRO A 527 -3.18 -40.24 43.75
CA PRO A 527 -2.55 -40.98 42.68
C PRO A 527 -1.95 -42.29 43.23
N PRO A 528 -2.13 -43.45 42.56
CA PRO A 528 -1.55 -44.71 43.03
C PRO A 528 -0.03 -44.72 42.77
N ASN A 529 0.73 -44.80 43.87
CA ASN A 529 2.10 -45.31 44.00
C ASN A 529 3.07 -45.07 42.84
N ALA A 530 3.89 -44.02 42.98
CA ALA A 530 5.26 -44.00 42.43
C ALA A 530 6.26 -43.75 43.59
N PRO A 531 7.42 -44.43 43.64
CA PRO A 531 8.25 -44.48 44.84
C PRO A 531 9.02 -43.17 45.08
N HIS A 532 8.84 -42.56 46.26
CA HIS A 532 9.59 -41.37 46.68
C HIS A 532 11.04 -41.69 47.05
N LEU A 533 11.99 -41.01 46.40
CA LEU A 533 13.33 -40.77 46.96
C LEU A 533 13.21 -39.72 48.08
N LYS A 534 13.69 -40.05 49.28
CA LYS A 534 13.63 -39.18 50.48
C LYS A 534 14.54 -37.95 50.31
N ALA A 535 14.00 -36.77 50.64
CA ALA A 535 14.79 -35.56 50.84
C ALA A 535 15.46 -35.54 52.24
N PRO A 536 16.65 -34.91 52.40
CA PRO A 536 17.39 -34.90 53.66
C PRO A 536 16.74 -33.95 54.69
N LYS A 537 16.64 -34.40 55.95
CA LYS A 537 16.28 -33.56 57.11
C LYS A 537 17.54 -32.91 57.67
N THR A 538 17.74 -31.62 57.41
CA THR A 538 18.20 -30.54 58.34
C THR A 538 18.90 -29.39 57.57
N PRO A 539 18.67 -28.11 57.94
CA PRO A 539 19.38 -26.97 57.36
C PRO A 539 20.68 -26.66 58.13
N PRO A 540 21.81 -26.34 57.47
CA PRO A 540 22.99 -25.78 58.12
C PRO A 540 22.95 -24.24 58.26
N PRO A 541 23.72 -23.66 59.20
CA PRO A 541 23.44 -22.38 59.87
C PRO A 541 24.03 -21.13 59.19
N ALA A 542 23.57 -19.96 59.68
CA ALA A 542 23.96 -18.62 59.24
C ALA A 542 25.46 -18.30 59.42
N PRO A 543 26.04 -17.39 58.60
CA PRO A 543 27.46 -17.07 58.62
C PRO A 543 27.82 -16.18 59.82
N VAL A 544 28.96 -16.48 60.46
CA VAL A 544 29.57 -15.62 61.48
C VAL A 544 30.77 -14.90 60.86
N THR A 545 30.84 -13.60 61.11
CA THR A 545 31.89 -12.67 60.67
C THR A 545 33.20 -12.92 61.41
N GLN A 546 34.32 -12.91 60.70
CA GLN A 546 35.58 -12.34 61.17
C GLN A 546 36.41 -11.83 59.99
#